data_AF-A0AA36J018-F1
#
_entry.id   AF-A0AA36J018-F1
#
_cell.length_a   1.000
_cell.length_b   1.000
_cell.length_c   1.000
_cell.angle_alpha   90.00
_cell.angle_beta   90.00
_cell.angle_gamma   90.00
#
_symmetry.space_group_name_H-M   'P 1'
#
loop_
_entity.id
_entity.type
_entity.pdbx_description
1 polymer ?
#
loop_
_entity_poly.entity_id
_entity_poly.type
_entity_poly.pdbx_seq_one_letter_code
_entity_poly.pdbx_strand_id
1 'polypeptide(L)'
;MAWRPGLRCCHVALLGVLGCAFVGIRTHRGGAPKVRRAAVLPIGPFCPFASPQFINLCTDPAERRELEATVGDMNCLAETEPDGAALAELGARLRKADGPWRGRLLRMRHANDFQTKELYEFLEAHLETFGVRIFDVERFAAWQADTLQAMSRGRPPPPTPPKSQHLLGLLDSFRFGQAQQLTADFALATEGAAPVVEDERSALQADHIALIGLGQAYGSFDAAGKLIFLDKMADIAERWKVYLERLRLMGEAAPFPEAQGLLSRLGLEPAEANGLVGEAHARLRGKAGQSEA
;
A
#
# COMPACT_ATOMS: atom_id res chain seq x y z
N MET A 1 -4.48 -15.69 43.05
CA MET A 1 -4.14 -16.32 41.76
C MET A 1 -3.07 -15.47 41.11
N ALA A 2 -1.81 -15.86 41.26
CA ALA A 2 -0.67 -15.16 40.65
C ALA A 2 -0.58 -15.58 39.17
N TRP A 3 -0.80 -14.62 38.28
CA TRP A 3 -0.64 -14.80 36.84
C TRP A 3 0.87 -15.05 36.58
N ARG A 4 1.22 -16.22 36.03
CA ARG A 4 2.63 -16.60 35.82
C ARG A 4 3.21 -15.81 34.63
N PRO A 5 4.37 -15.14 34.78
CA PRO A 5 5.06 -14.43 33.70
C PRO A 5 5.78 -15.46 32.81
N GLY A 6 5.01 -16.14 31.95
CA GLY A 6 5.54 -17.08 30.95
C GLY A 6 5.15 -16.74 29.51
N LEU A 7 4.29 -15.73 29.32
CA LEU A 7 4.00 -15.15 28.03
C LEU A 7 4.93 -13.95 27.85
N ARG A 8 6.07 -14.19 27.18
CA ARG A 8 6.85 -13.11 26.56
C ARG A 8 5.87 -12.18 25.85
N CYS A 9 5.96 -10.88 26.17
CA CYS A 9 5.10 -9.81 25.70
C CYS A 9 4.45 -10.12 24.34
N CYS A 10 3.13 -10.27 24.36
CA CYS A 10 2.31 -10.40 23.16
C CYS A 10 2.72 -9.33 22.15
N HIS A 11 2.97 -9.75 20.91
CA HIS A 11 3.49 -8.91 19.84
C HIS A 11 2.49 -7.79 19.51
N VAL A 12 2.86 -6.56 19.89
CA VAL A 12 2.13 -5.33 19.62
C VAL A 12 2.83 -4.60 18.47
N ALA A 13 2.21 -4.56 17.30
CA ALA A 13 2.50 -3.68 16.16
C ALA A 13 1.32 -3.84 15.17
N LEU A 14 0.63 -2.80 14.70
CA LEU A 14 -0.14 -2.92 13.44
C LEU A 14 -0.55 -1.60 12.77
N LEU A 15 -0.57 -0.44 13.41
CA LEU A 15 -1.15 0.72 12.71
C LEU A 15 -0.25 1.39 11.65
N GLY A 16 1.03 1.02 11.51
CA GLY A 16 1.95 1.55 10.49
C GLY A 16 1.85 0.94 9.10
N VAL A 17 1.12 -0.17 8.95
CA VAL A 17 1.27 -1.09 7.81
C VAL A 17 0.71 -0.57 6.49
N LEU A 18 -0.12 0.48 6.48
CA LEU A 18 -0.62 1.07 5.23
C LEU A 18 -0.19 2.53 5.00
N GLY A 19 0.53 3.12 5.96
CA GLY A 19 1.12 4.46 5.85
C GLY A 19 2.65 4.46 5.76
N CYS A 20 3.32 3.47 6.36
CA CYS A 20 4.74 3.58 6.75
C CYS A 20 5.54 2.28 6.78
N ALA A 21 4.92 1.10 6.73
CA ALA A 21 5.63 -0.14 6.99
C ALA A 21 5.40 -1.15 5.88
N PHE A 22 6.33 -1.14 4.94
CA PHE A 22 6.65 -2.35 4.23
C PHE A 22 8.19 -2.35 4.12
N VAL A 23 8.86 -3.47 4.43
CA VAL A 23 10.18 -3.91 3.91
C VAL A 23 10.12 -5.46 3.93
N GLY A 24 10.63 -6.12 2.89
CA GLY A 24 10.27 -7.50 2.53
C GLY A 24 10.81 -8.67 3.37
N ILE A 25 10.00 -9.75 3.44
CA ILE A 25 10.48 -11.12 3.61
C ILE A 25 11.06 -11.60 2.27
N ARG A 26 12.35 -11.91 2.24
CA ARG A 26 12.91 -12.81 1.22
C ARG A 26 12.44 -14.22 1.53
N THR A 27 11.42 -14.70 0.81
CA THR A 27 11.30 -16.15 0.65
C THR A 27 12.48 -16.58 -0.22
N HIS A 28 13.45 -17.29 0.37
CA HIS A 28 14.56 -17.90 -0.37
C HIS A 28 13.98 -18.97 -1.32
N ARG A 29 13.51 -18.55 -2.50
CA ARG A 29 13.31 -19.46 -3.63
C ARG A 29 14.66 -19.66 -4.30
N GLY A 30 15.11 -20.92 -4.30
CA GLY A 30 16.39 -21.38 -4.85
C GLY A 30 16.63 -20.92 -6.29
N GLY A 31 17.90 -20.87 -6.66
CA GLY A 31 18.44 -20.26 -7.88
C GLY A 31 17.61 -20.53 -9.14
N ALA A 32 16.86 -19.51 -9.55
CA ALA A 32 16.30 -19.42 -10.89
C ALA A 32 17.34 -18.81 -11.85
N PRO A 33 17.29 -19.14 -13.16
CA PRO A 33 18.13 -18.52 -14.20
C PRO A 33 18.04 -16.98 -14.14
N LYS A 34 18.96 -16.24 -14.77
CA LYS A 34 18.91 -14.76 -14.88
C LYS A 34 17.56 -14.31 -15.48
N VAL A 35 16.54 -14.19 -14.63
CA VAL A 35 15.21 -13.72 -15.00
C VAL A 35 15.40 -12.28 -15.43
N ARG A 36 14.92 -11.94 -16.62
CA ARG A 36 14.86 -10.56 -17.08
C ARG A 36 14.18 -9.76 -15.97
N ARG A 37 14.89 -8.81 -15.35
CA ARG A 37 14.29 -7.95 -14.32
C ARG A 37 13.20 -7.15 -15.02
N ALA A 38 11.94 -7.49 -14.75
CA ALA A 38 10.81 -6.70 -15.21
C ALA A 38 10.92 -5.28 -14.64
N ALA A 39 10.58 -4.27 -15.42
CA ALA A 39 10.43 -2.92 -14.90
C ALA A 39 9.06 -2.76 -14.25
N VAL A 40 8.96 -1.93 -13.22
CA VAL A 40 7.65 -1.48 -12.71
C VAL A 40 7.02 -0.57 -13.74
N LEU A 41 5.75 -0.80 -14.03
CA LEU A 41 4.99 0.09 -14.89
C LEU A 41 4.54 1.31 -14.06
N PRO A 42 4.62 2.54 -14.61
CA PRO A 42 4.23 3.76 -13.92
C PRO A 42 2.71 3.92 -13.92
N ILE A 43 1.98 2.92 -13.42
CA ILE A 43 0.53 2.83 -13.30
C ILE A 43 0.17 2.43 -11.86
N GLY A 44 -1.11 2.54 -11.47
CA GLY A 44 -1.49 2.19 -10.11
C GLY A 44 -0.83 3.06 -9.05
N PRO A 45 -0.45 2.48 -7.90
CA PRO A 45 0.24 3.22 -6.83
C PRO A 45 1.66 3.69 -7.24
N PHE A 46 2.14 3.27 -8.41
CA PHE A 46 3.43 3.67 -8.99
C PHE A 46 3.29 4.76 -10.06
N CYS A 47 2.07 5.27 -10.27
CA CYS A 47 1.82 6.33 -11.23
C CYS A 47 2.42 7.67 -10.74
N PRO A 48 3.28 8.32 -11.55
CA PRO A 48 3.85 9.63 -11.21
C PRO A 48 2.83 10.77 -11.38
N PHE A 49 1.71 10.52 -12.03
CA PHE A 49 0.67 11.51 -12.32
C PHE A 49 -0.48 11.29 -11.35
N ALA A 50 -0.43 11.95 -10.20
CA ALA A 50 -1.46 11.81 -9.17
C ALA A 50 -2.60 12.81 -9.37
N SER A 51 -3.84 12.34 -9.25
CA SER A 51 -5.02 13.20 -9.24
C SER A 51 -5.08 14.03 -7.96
N PRO A 52 -5.70 15.21 -7.96
CA PRO A 52 -5.85 16.02 -6.76
C PRO A 52 -6.57 15.28 -5.62
N GLN A 53 -7.58 14.45 -5.93
CA GLN A 53 -8.27 13.66 -4.90
C GLN A 53 -7.34 12.60 -4.29
N PHE A 54 -6.54 11.93 -5.11
CA PHE A 54 -5.56 10.95 -4.66
C PHE A 54 -4.50 11.61 -3.75
N ILE A 55 -3.96 12.76 -4.17
CA ILE A 55 -3.00 13.52 -3.35
C ILE A 55 -3.61 13.86 -2.00
N ASN A 56 -4.79 14.49 -1.98
CA ASN A 56 -5.47 14.91 -0.75
C ASN A 56 -5.77 13.74 0.21
N LEU A 57 -5.96 12.54 -0.31
CA LEU A 57 -6.12 11.34 0.50
C LEU A 57 -4.81 10.90 1.17
N CYS A 58 -3.69 11.06 0.47
CA CYS A 58 -2.35 10.62 0.91
C CYS A 58 -1.60 11.67 1.75
N THR A 59 -2.01 12.94 1.73
CA THR A 59 -1.20 14.07 2.25
C THR A 59 -1.73 14.72 3.53
N ASP A 60 -1.99 13.96 4.60
CA ASP A 60 -1.97 14.56 5.94
C ASP A 60 -0.64 14.21 6.66
N PRO A 61 0.36 15.11 6.64
CA PRO A 61 1.65 14.86 7.28
C PRO A 61 1.57 14.81 8.81
N ALA A 62 0.54 15.39 9.42
CA ALA A 62 0.36 15.36 10.87
C ALA A 62 -0.16 13.99 11.31
N GLU A 63 -1.24 13.50 10.69
CA GLU A 63 -1.76 12.15 10.95
C GLU A 63 -0.70 11.08 10.68
N ARG A 64 0.08 11.27 9.62
CA ARG A 64 1.18 10.36 9.30
C ARG A 64 2.26 10.35 10.37
N ARG A 65 2.76 11.51 10.81
CA ARG A 65 3.77 11.59 11.86
C ARG A 65 3.26 10.99 13.17
N GLU A 66 1.99 11.20 13.51
CA GLU A 66 1.35 10.59 14.67
C GLU A 66 1.34 9.05 14.57
N LEU A 67 1.01 8.52 13.39
CA LEU A 67 1.03 7.08 13.11
C LEU A 67 2.44 6.49 13.20
N GLU A 68 3.43 7.15 12.59
CA GLU A 68 4.86 6.77 12.64
C GLU A 68 5.37 6.74 14.09
N ALA A 69 5.05 7.79 14.87
CA ALA A 69 5.41 7.86 16.28
C ALA A 69 4.75 6.71 17.07
N THR A 70 3.46 6.46 16.87
CA THR A 70 2.75 5.37 17.56
C THR A 70 3.36 4.01 17.24
N VAL A 71 3.77 3.77 15.99
CA VAL A 71 4.42 2.51 15.59
C VAL A 71 5.82 2.41 16.19
N GLY A 72 6.58 3.51 16.23
CA GLY A 72 7.87 3.57 16.91
C GLY A 72 7.74 3.19 18.39
N ASP A 73 6.76 3.75 19.08
CA ASP A 73 6.51 3.46 20.49
C ASP A 73 6.08 2.00 20.71
N MET A 74 5.26 1.43 19.82
CA MET A 74 4.91 0.00 19.86
C MET A 74 6.15 -0.90 19.79
N ASN A 75 7.12 -0.56 18.92
CA ASN A 75 8.36 -1.32 18.80
C ASN A 75 9.22 -1.20 20.06
N CYS A 76 9.35 0.01 20.63
CA CYS A 76 10.07 0.23 21.89
C CYS A 76 9.45 -0.56 23.07
N LEU A 77 8.12 -0.63 23.14
CA LEU A 77 7.44 -1.43 24.17
C LEU A 77 7.64 -2.93 24.02
N ALA A 78 7.94 -3.43 22.81
CA ALA A 78 8.21 -4.85 22.60
C ALA A 78 9.57 -5.29 23.19
N GLU A 79 10.48 -4.33 23.41
CA GLU A 79 11.84 -4.57 23.91
C GLU A 79 11.99 -4.37 25.42
N THR A 80 10.98 -3.78 26.07
CA THR A 80 11.00 -3.39 27.49
C THR A 80 9.81 -3.99 28.24
N GLU A 81 9.85 -3.99 29.59
CA GLU A 81 8.65 -4.24 30.39
C GLU A 81 7.93 -2.89 30.61
N PRO A 82 6.85 -2.59 29.86
CA PRO A 82 6.17 -1.31 29.99
C PRO A 82 5.41 -1.22 31.31
N ASP A 83 5.43 -0.03 31.93
CA ASP A 83 4.53 0.26 33.03
C ASP A 83 3.07 0.40 32.52
N GLY A 84 2.12 0.35 33.46
CA GLY A 84 0.70 0.47 33.13
C GLY A 84 0.34 1.82 32.49
N ALA A 85 1.05 2.90 32.79
CA ALA A 85 0.76 4.23 32.26
C ALA A 85 1.14 4.32 30.76
N ALA A 86 2.32 3.82 30.39
CA ALA A 86 2.80 3.74 29.02
C ALA A 86 1.86 2.88 28.15
N LEU A 87 1.40 1.74 28.67
CA LEU A 87 0.41 0.90 27.98
C LEU A 87 -0.93 1.64 27.77
N ALA A 88 -1.40 2.38 28.79
CA ALA A 88 -2.65 3.14 28.70
C ALA A 88 -2.55 4.26 27.66
N GLU A 89 -1.45 5.02 27.67
CA GLU A 89 -1.21 6.09 26.72
C GLU A 89 -1.11 5.57 25.29
N LEU A 90 -0.32 4.51 25.07
CA LEU A 90 -0.17 3.91 23.76
C LEU A 90 -1.51 3.36 23.25
N GLY A 91 -2.27 2.66 24.10
CA GLY A 91 -3.61 2.16 23.74
C GLY A 91 -4.59 3.28 23.39
N ALA A 92 -4.52 4.43 24.07
CA ALA A 92 -5.34 5.59 23.75
C ALA A 92 -4.94 6.25 22.42
N ARG A 93 -3.63 6.42 22.17
CA ARG A 93 -3.11 6.95 20.90
C ARG A 93 -3.45 6.05 19.72
N LEU A 94 -3.27 4.74 19.89
CA LEU A 94 -3.62 3.74 18.87
C LEU A 94 -5.11 3.80 18.52
N ARG A 95 -5.98 3.92 19.54
CA ARG A 95 -7.42 4.09 19.34
C ARG A 95 -7.77 5.38 18.61
N LYS A 96 -7.09 6.49 18.95
CA LYS A 96 -7.27 7.80 18.31
C LYS A 96 -6.85 7.75 16.83
N ALA A 97 -5.74 7.09 16.50
CA ALA A 97 -5.23 6.95 15.15
C ALA A 97 -6.09 6.04 14.25
N ASP A 98 -6.77 5.04 14.81
CA ASP A 98 -7.62 4.11 14.06
C ASP A 98 -8.81 4.82 13.37
N GLY A 99 -9.42 5.83 14.00
CA GLY A 99 -10.57 6.55 13.45
C GLY A 99 -10.28 7.20 12.08
N PRO A 100 -9.30 8.11 11.99
CA PRO A 100 -8.90 8.74 10.72
C PRO A 100 -8.50 7.73 9.64
N TRP A 101 -7.80 6.66 10.02
CA TRP A 101 -7.37 5.61 9.09
C TRP A 101 -8.56 4.82 8.51
N ARG A 102 -9.51 4.38 9.34
CA ARG A 102 -10.77 3.76 8.86
C ARG A 102 -11.57 4.73 8.00
N GLY A 103 -11.60 6.01 8.38
CA GLY A 103 -12.20 7.07 7.58
C GLY A 103 -11.58 7.17 6.18
N ARG A 104 -10.25 7.05 6.06
CA ARG A 104 -9.54 7.01 4.78
C ARG A 104 -9.89 5.78 3.96
N LEU A 105 -9.84 4.58 4.54
CA LEU A 105 -10.21 3.35 3.84
C LEU A 105 -11.65 3.37 3.34
N LEU A 106 -12.57 3.91 4.13
CA LEU A 106 -13.96 4.09 3.73
C LEU A 106 -14.07 5.07 2.56
N ARG A 107 -13.37 6.22 2.62
CA ARG A 107 -13.32 7.17 1.51
C ARG A 107 -12.73 6.54 0.26
N MET A 108 -11.69 5.73 0.38
CA MET A 108 -11.06 5.02 -0.74
C MET A 108 -12.04 4.07 -1.42
N ARG A 109 -12.71 3.24 -0.63
CA ARG A 109 -13.71 2.27 -1.11
C ARG A 109 -14.83 2.93 -1.92
N HIS A 110 -15.23 4.14 -1.52
CA HIS A 110 -16.33 4.88 -2.13
C HIS A 110 -15.88 6.06 -3.01
N ALA A 111 -14.59 6.17 -3.31
CA ALA A 111 -14.06 7.31 -4.07
C ALA A 111 -14.61 7.32 -5.49
N ASN A 112 -14.84 8.51 -6.05
CA ASN A 112 -15.16 8.64 -7.47
C ASN A 112 -13.91 8.63 -8.35
N ASP A 113 -12.76 8.97 -7.78
CA ASP A 113 -11.48 9.00 -8.46
C ASP A 113 -10.94 7.58 -8.70
N PHE A 114 -10.50 7.32 -9.94
CA PHE A 114 -9.97 6.02 -10.36
C PHE A 114 -8.74 5.61 -9.56
N GLN A 115 -7.72 6.47 -9.44
CA GLN A 115 -6.46 6.11 -8.78
C GLN A 115 -6.67 5.75 -7.31
N THR A 116 -7.60 6.46 -6.64
CA THR A 116 -7.99 6.17 -5.27
C THR A 116 -8.64 4.79 -5.15
N LYS A 117 -9.55 4.43 -6.07
CA LYS A 117 -10.15 3.09 -6.10
C LYS A 117 -9.13 2.01 -6.44
N GLU A 118 -8.26 2.28 -7.42
CA GLU A 118 -7.21 1.38 -7.85
C GLU A 118 -6.25 1.06 -6.70
N LEU A 119 -5.85 2.06 -5.91
CA LEU A 119 -5.07 1.85 -4.69
C LEU A 119 -5.82 0.97 -3.68
N TYR A 120 -7.11 1.17 -3.47
CA TYR A 120 -7.90 0.31 -2.58
C TYR A 120 -7.90 -1.16 -3.02
N GLU A 121 -8.17 -1.41 -4.31
CA GLU A 121 -8.17 -2.79 -4.85
C GLU A 121 -6.76 -3.40 -4.86
N PHE A 122 -5.73 -2.60 -5.12
CA PHE A 122 -4.33 -3.03 -5.04
C PHE A 122 -3.97 -3.47 -3.63
N LEU A 123 -4.35 -2.68 -2.61
CA LEU A 123 -4.10 -3.03 -1.21
C LEU A 123 -4.85 -4.29 -0.78
N GLU A 124 -6.11 -4.44 -1.19
CA GLU A 124 -6.88 -5.65 -0.91
C GLU A 124 -6.24 -6.87 -1.59
N ALA A 125 -5.87 -6.76 -2.87
CA ALA A 125 -5.18 -7.84 -3.61
C ALA A 125 -3.85 -8.21 -2.96
N HIS A 126 -3.07 -7.22 -2.52
CA HIS A 126 -1.80 -7.45 -1.84
C HIS A 126 -2.00 -8.16 -0.50
N LEU A 127 -2.93 -7.71 0.34
CA LEU A 127 -3.24 -8.34 1.63
C LEU A 127 -3.72 -9.78 1.47
N GLU A 128 -4.48 -10.07 0.42
CA GLU A 128 -4.97 -11.42 0.14
C GLU A 128 -3.83 -12.39 -0.19
N THR A 129 -2.68 -11.93 -0.70
CA THR A 129 -1.50 -12.78 -0.85
C THR A 129 -0.98 -13.36 0.48
N PHE A 130 -1.34 -12.71 1.60
CA PHE A 130 -1.05 -13.16 2.95
C PHE A 130 -2.25 -13.84 3.64
N GLY A 131 -3.36 -14.06 2.92
CA GLY A 131 -4.58 -14.68 3.45
C GLY A 131 -5.44 -13.76 4.32
N VAL A 132 -5.17 -12.45 4.31
CA VAL A 132 -5.87 -11.44 5.11
C VAL A 132 -6.56 -10.42 4.20
N ARG A 133 -7.55 -9.72 4.72
CA ARG A 133 -8.25 -8.63 4.01
C ARG A 133 -8.08 -7.32 4.77
N ILE A 134 -8.36 -6.18 4.13
CA ILE A 134 -8.36 -4.87 4.80
C ILE A 134 -9.22 -4.90 6.07
N PHE A 135 -10.39 -5.52 6.02
CA PHE A 135 -11.27 -5.67 7.19
C PHE A 135 -10.62 -6.44 8.36
N ASP A 136 -9.80 -7.45 8.06
CA ASP A 136 -9.12 -8.24 9.08
C ASP A 136 -8.05 -7.36 9.79
N VAL A 137 -7.34 -6.52 9.02
CA VAL A 137 -6.41 -5.50 9.52
C VAL A 137 -7.13 -4.48 10.42
N GLU A 138 -8.28 -3.96 9.98
CA GLU A 138 -9.09 -3.01 10.76
C GLU A 138 -9.51 -3.57 12.12
N ARG A 139 -9.98 -4.81 12.14
CA ARG A 139 -10.42 -5.49 13.35
C ARG A 139 -9.25 -5.74 14.29
N PHE A 140 -8.11 -6.13 13.76
CA PHE A 140 -6.91 -6.39 14.55
C PHE A 140 -6.33 -5.11 15.17
N ALA A 141 -6.27 -4.00 14.43
CA ALA A 141 -5.83 -2.71 14.95
C ALA A 141 -6.67 -2.26 16.17
N ALA A 142 -8.00 -2.42 16.06
CA ALA A 142 -8.90 -2.14 17.17
C ALA A 142 -8.65 -3.05 18.38
N TRP A 143 -8.49 -4.35 18.15
CA TRP A 143 -8.21 -5.32 19.20
C TRP A 143 -6.89 -5.04 19.93
N GLN A 144 -5.85 -4.57 19.21
CA GLN A 144 -4.58 -4.19 19.83
C GLN A 144 -4.74 -3.00 20.78
N ALA A 145 -5.50 -1.98 20.39
CA ALA A 145 -5.76 -0.82 21.24
C ALA A 145 -6.48 -1.23 22.53
N ASP A 146 -7.49 -2.09 22.40
CA ASP A 146 -8.26 -2.60 23.53
C ASP A 146 -7.43 -3.51 24.44
N THR A 147 -6.51 -4.29 23.86
CA THR A 147 -5.54 -5.13 24.58
C THR A 147 -4.61 -4.29 25.46
N LEU A 148 -4.01 -3.23 24.90
CA LEU A 148 -3.14 -2.32 25.65
C LEU A 148 -3.89 -1.65 26.81
N GLN A 149 -5.13 -1.24 26.59
CA GLN A 149 -5.97 -0.66 27.64
C GLN A 149 -6.43 -1.66 28.70
N ALA A 150 -6.61 -2.93 28.35
CA ALA A 150 -6.92 -3.98 29.32
C ALA A 150 -5.70 -4.28 30.20
N MET A 151 -4.53 -4.43 29.57
CA MET A 151 -3.27 -4.71 30.27
C MET A 151 -2.87 -3.59 31.23
N SER A 152 -3.03 -2.32 30.84
CA SER A 152 -2.75 -1.18 31.73
C SER A 152 -3.59 -1.18 33.01
N ARG A 153 -4.75 -1.84 32.99
CA ARG A 153 -5.69 -1.97 34.12
C ARG A 153 -5.58 -3.30 34.85
N GLY A 154 -4.58 -4.14 34.53
CA GLY A 154 -4.42 -5.48 35.08
C GLY A 154 -5.58 -6.43 34.73
N ARG A 155 -6.29 -6.17 33.62
CA ARG A 155 -7.38 -7.00 33.12
C ARG A 155 -6.86 -7.97 32.05
N PRO A 156 -7.47 -9.15 31.90
CA PRO A 156 -7.14 -10.05 30.80
C PRO A 156 -7.44 -9.36 29.45
N PRO A 157 -6.62 -9.63 28.40
CA PRO A 157 -6.86 -9.08 27.08
C PRO A 157 -8.17 -9.61 26.48
N PRO A 158 -8.83 -8.84 25.59
CA PRO A 158 -10.01 -9.31 24.88
C PRO A 158 -9.66 -10.51 23.97
N PRO A 159 -10.66 -11.35 23.61
CA PRO A 159 -10.44 -12.48 22.71
C PRO A 159 -9.80 -12.06 21.39
N THR A 160 -8.73 -12.75 21.01
CA THR A 160 -7.99 -12.52 19.77
C THR A 160 -8.90 -12.69 18.55
N PRO A 161 -8.90 -11.76 17.59
CA PRO A 161 -9.76 -11.89 16.42
C PRO A 161 -9.29 -13.02 15.49
N PRO A 162 -10.17 -13.56 14.63
CA PRO A 162 -9.79 -14.53 13.62
C PRO A 162 -8.64 -14.01 12.74
N LYS A 163 -7.82 -14.92 12.21
CA LYS A 163 -6.66 -14.64 11.33
C LYS A 163 -5.55 -13.75 11.93
N SER A 164 -5.61 -13.43 13.23
CA SER A 164 -4.55 -12.69 13.92
C SER A 164 -3.17 -13.31 13.77
N GLN A 165 -3.07 -14.64 13.68
CA GLN A 165 -1.78 -15.32 13.48
C GLN A 165 -1.14 -14.98 12.12
N HIS A 166 -1.96 -14.88 11.06
CA HIS A 166 -1.48 -14.46 9.74
C HIS A 166 -1.05 -13.00 9.76
N LEU A 167 -1.81 -12.13 10.42
CA LEU A 167 -1.46 -10.73 10.59
C LEU A 167 -0.17 -10.56 11.40
N LEU A 168 0.04 -11.34 12.46
CA LEU A 168 1.27 -11.32 13.24
C LEU A 168 2.49 -11.76 12.41
N GLY A 169 2.39 -12.82 11.61
CA GLY A 169 3.47 -13.23 10.70
C GLY A 169 3.78 -12.17 9.64
N LEU A 170 2.73 -11.51 9.13
CA LEU A 170 2.85 -10.36 8.23
C LEU A 170 3.49 -9.15 8.94
N LEU A 171 3.22 -8.92 10.22
CA LEU A 171 3.85 -7.83 10.97
C LEU A 171 5.33 -8.06 11.25
N ASP A 172 5.70 -9.29 11.59
CA ASP A 172 7.11 -9.63 11.81
C ASP A 172 7.92 -9.50 10.52
N SER A 173 7.28 -9.67 9.36
CA SER A 173 7.87 -9.33 8.05
C SER A 173 8.23 -7.86 7.93
N PHE A 174 7.40 -6.97 8.49
CA PHE A 174 7.48 -5.53 8.30
C PHE A 174 8.36 -4.79 9.32
N ARG A 175 8.73 -5.43 10.43
CA ARG A 175 9.52 -4.81 11.51
C ARG A 175 10.96 -4.44 11.13
N PHE A 176 11.45 -4.88 9.95
CA PHE A 176 12.84 -4.67 9.53
C PHE A 176 13.09 -3.42 8.64
N GLY A 177 12.13 -2.49 8.52
CA GLY A 177 12.27 -1.28 7.71
C GLY A 177 11.95 0.03 8.45
N GLN A 178 12.81 1.05 8.30
CA GLN A 178 12.51 2.40 8.76
C GLN A 178 11.33 3.01 7.96
N ALA A 179 10.44 3.73 8.66
CA ALA A 179 9.31 4.43 8.08
C ALA A 179 9.78 5.48 7.05
N GLN A 180 9.44 5.29 5.77
CA GLN A 180 9.70 6.25 4.71
C GLN A 180 8.49 6.39 3.77
N GLN A 181 8.40 7.53 3.07
CA GLN A 181 7.18 8.04 2.43
C GLN A 181 6.55 7.15 1.34
N LEU A 182 5.26 6.78 1.48
CA LEU A 182 4.50 6.11 0.41
C LEU A 182 4.23 7.00 -0.82
N THR A 183 4.37 8.31 -0.66
CA THR A 183 4.45 9.24 -1.79
C THR A 183 5.89 9.27 -2.25
N ALA A 184 6.20 8.54 -3.32
CA ALA A 184 7.42 8.82 -4.06
C ALA A 184 7.22 10.17 -4.77
N ASP A 185 8.14 11.11 -4.53
CA ASP A 185 8.30 12.25 -5.43
C ASP A 185 8.84 11.69 -6.75
N PHE A 186 7.93 11.24 -7.61
CA PHE A 186 8.29 10.69 -8.92
C PHE A 186 8.67 11.84 -9.87
N ALA A 187 9.76 12.52 -9.55
CA ALA A 187 10.39 13.45 -10.47
C ALA A 187 11.04 12.62 -11.58
N LEU A 188 10.50 12.75 -12.79
CA LEU A 188 11.08 12.13 -13.97
C LEU A 188 12.49 12.68 -14.20
N ALA A 189 13.50 11.81 -14.21
CA ALA A 189 14.83 12.20 -14.67
C ALA A 189 14.77 12.51 -16.18
N THR A 190 15.10 13.74 -16.57
CA THR A 190 14.91 14.27 -17.93
C THR A 190 16.21 14.48 -18.72
N GLU A 191 17.36 14.02 -18.25
CA GLU A 191 18.64 14.42 -18.85
C GLU A 191 19.28 13.30 -19.69
N GLY A 192 19.33 13.51 -21.01
CA GLY A 192 20.31 12.86 -21.89
C GLY A 192 19.79 11.88 -22.95
N ALA A 193 18.49 11.62 -23.04
CA ALA A 193 17.98 10.65 -24.03
C ALA A 193 17.92 11.23 -25.47
N ALA A 194 17.95 10.34 -26.46
CA ALA A 194 17.85 10.71 -27.87
C ALA A 194 16.51 11.43 -28.17
N PRO A 195 16.45 12.43 -29.08
CA PRO A 195 15.26 13.25 -29.32
C PRO A 195 13.97 12.45 -29.59
N VAL A 196 14.06 11.36 -30.35
CA VAL A 196 12.91 10.49 -30.67
C VAL A 196 12.32 9.81 -29.43
N VAL A 197 13.18 9.45 -28.47
CA VAL A 197 12.77 8.81 -27.20
C VAL A 197 12.04 9.83 -26.32
N GLU A 198 12.51 11.08 -26.32
CA GLU A 198 11.88 12.18 -25.60
C GLU A 198 10.52 12.58 -26.18
N ASP A 199 10.36 12.58 -27.51
CA ASP A 199 9.07 12.85 -28.16
C ASP A 199 8.03 11.77 -27.82
N GLU A 200 8.43 10.49 -27.89
CA GLU A 200 7.56 9.36 -27.51
C GLU A 200 7.19 9.40 -26.03
N ARG A 201 8.16 9.69 -25.15
CA ARG A 201 7.94 9.86 -23.71
C ARG A 201 6.92 10.97 -23.47
N SER A 202 7.12 12.14 -24.08
CA SER A 202 6.25 13.30 -23.90
C SER A 202 4.81 13.02 -24.36
N ALA A 203 4.65 12.36 -25.51
CA ALA A 203 3.33 11.95 -26.00
C ALA A 203 2.65 10.95 -25.05
N LEU A 204 3.37 9.92 -24.59
CA LEU A 204 2.85 8.93 -23.65
C LEU A 204 2.45 9.54 -22.30
N GLN A 205 3.23 10.53 -21.83
CA GLN A 205 2.91 11.26 -20.60
C GLN A 205 1.65 12.12 -20.76
N ALA A 206 1.54 12.86 -21.86
CA ALA A 206 0.35 13.67 -22.14
C ALA A 206 -0.92 12.82 -22.19
N ASP A 207 -0.87 11.67 -22.88
CA ASP A 207 -1.99 10.73 -22.96
C ASP A 207 -2.34 10.14 -21.59
N HIS A 208 -1.32 9.76 -20.79
CA HIS A 208 -1.56 9.22 -19.46
C HIS A 208 -2.16 10.27 -18.52
N ILE A 209 -1.63 11.50 -18.49
CA ILE A 209 -2.17 12.61 -17.69
C ILE A 209 -3.61 12.92 -18.08
N ALA A 210 -3.91 12.95 -19.39
CA ALA A 210 -5.28 13.15 -19.88
C ALA A 210 -6.23 12.04 -19.40
N LEU A 211 -5.78 10.77 -19.43
CA LEU A 211 -6.56 9.64 -18.93
C LEU A 211 -6.77 9.70 -17.41
N ILE A 212 -5.75 10.09 -16.63
CA ILE A 212 -5.90 10.33 -15.20
C ILE A 212 -6.91 11.46 -14.92
N GLY A 213 -6.86 12.54 -15.71
CA GLY A 213 -7.85 13.62 -15.64
C GLY A 213 -9.28 13.13 -15.86
N LEU A 214 -9.51 12.29 -16.86
CA LEU A 214 -10.80 11.63 -17.09
C LEU A 214 -11.19 10.71 -15.92
N GLY A 215 -10.23 10.00 -15.34
CA GLY A 215 -10.41 9.05 -14.25
C GLY A 215 -10.89 9.68 -12.93
N GLN A 216 -10.80 11.00 -12.76
CA GLN A 216 -11.30 11.68 -11.56
C GLN A 216 -12.83 11.52 -11.38
N ALA A 217 -13.54 11.31 -12.48
CA ALA A 217 -14.99 11.08 -12.51
C ALA A 217 -15.37 9.59 -12.68
N TYR A 218 -14.42 8.66 -12.51
CA TYR A 218 -14.65 7.22 -12.76
C TYR A 218 -15.86 6.63 -12.01
N GLY A 219 -16.13 7.11 -10.80
CA GLY A 219 -17.29 6.68 -10.01
C GLY A 219 -18.64 6.99 -10.67
N SER A 220 -18.73 8.08 -11.45
CA SER A 220 -19.96 8.50 -12.13
C SER A 220 -20.13 7.87 -13.52
N PHE A 221 -19.16 7.10 -14.01
CA PHE A 221 -19.31 6.34 -15.24
C PHE A 221 -20.33 5.21 -15.04
N ASP A 222 -21.11 4.94 -16.09
CA ASP A 222 -21.87 3.70 -16.20
C ASP A 222 -20.93 2.49 -16.33
N ALA A 223 -21.48 1.28 -16.34
CA ALA A 223 -20.66 0.07 -16.42
C ALA A 223 -19.85 -0.01 -17.72
N ALA A 224 -20.47 0.30 -18.87
CA ALA A 224 -19.79 0.37 -20.16
C ALA A 224 -18.62 1.38 -20.15
N GLY A 225 -18.86 2.60 -19.64
CA GLY A 225 -17.83 3.63 -19.51
C GLY A 225 -16.68 3.23 -18.61
N LYS A 226 -16.96 2.52 -17.50
CA LYS A 226 -15.91 1.97 -16.62
C LYS A 226 -15.05 0.94 -17.33
N LEU A 227 -15.65 0.04 -18.11
CA LEU A 227 -14.92 -0.97 -18.88
C LEU A 227 -14.05 -0.33 -19.96
N ILE A 228 -14.58 0.62 -20.73
CA ILE A 228 -13.83 1.37 -21.75
C ILE A 228 -12.66 2.12 -21.12
N PHE A 229 -12.87 2.74 -19.95
CA PHE A 229 -11.80 3.41 -19.22
C PHE A 229 -10.68 2.44 -18.83
N LEU A 230 -11.03 1.26 -18.29
CA LEU A 230 -10.07 0.22 -17.93
C LEU A 230 -9.33 -0.36 -19.14
N ASP A 231 -9.96 -0.44 -20.31
CA ASP A 231 -9.30 -0.81 -21.57
C ASP A 231 -8.24 0.23 -21.95
N LYS A 232 -8.60 1.53 -21.92
CA LYS A 232 -7.65 2.61 -22.19
C LYS A 232 -6.48 2.63 -21.20
N MET A 233 -6.72 2.29 -19.93
CA MET A 233 -5.67 2.20 -18.93
C MET A 233 -4.71 1.03 -19.22
N ALA A 234 -5.24 -0.10 -19.68
CA ALA A 234 -4.44 -1.24 -20.13
C ALA A 234 -3.61 -0.90 -21.38
N ASP A 235 -4.15 -0.12 -22.32
CA ASP A 235 -3.40 0.37 -23.48
C ASP A 235 -2.23 1.28 -23.07
N ILE A 236 -2.44 2.20 -22.12
CA ILE A 236 -1.37 3.03 -21.55
C ILE A 236 -0.30 2.16 -20.86
N ALA A 237 -0.70 1.15 -20.09
CA ALA A 237 0.22 0.22 -19.44
C ALA A 237 1.09 -0.54 -20.45
N GLU A 238 0.51 -1.04 -21.54
CA GLU A 238 1.26 -1.74 -22.58
C GLU A 238 2.21 -0.79 -23.33
N ARG A 239 1.79 0.46 -23.60
CA ARG A 239 2.69 1.49 -24.19
C ARG A 239 3.88 1.79 -23.27
N TRP A 240 3.67 1.92 -21.97
CA TRP A 240 4.76 2.07 -21.00
C TRP A 240 5.70 0.88 -21.00
N LYS A 241 5.16 -0.34 -21.03
CA LYS A 241 5.97 -1.57 -21.09
C LYS A 241 6.85 -1.62 -22.34
N VAL A 242 6.30 -1.29 -23.52
CA VAL A 242 7.07 -1.22 -24.77
C VAL A 242 8.16 -0.14 -24.69
N TYR A 243 7.83 1.04 -24.18
CA TYR A 243 8.78 2.13 -23.99
C TYR A 243 9.93 1.75 -23.04
N LEU A 244 9.62 1.16 -21.87
CA LEU A 244 10.63 0.74 -20.88
C LEU A 244 11.52 -0.40 -21.40
N GLU A 245 10.96 -1.36 -22.15
CA GLU A 245 11.76 -2.42 -22.77
C GLU A 245 12.70 -1.85 -23.85
N ARG A 246 12.27 -0.83 -24.59
CA ARG A 246 13.12 -0.12 -25.55
C ARG A 246 14.28 0.58 -24.86
N LEU A 247 14.02 1.35 -23.80
CA LEU A 247 15.07 1.97 -22.98
C LEU A 247 16.08 0.93 -22.49
N ARG A 248 15.59 -0.19 -21.96
CA ARG A 248 16.42 -1.29 -21.49
C ARG A 248 17.31 -1.88 -22.60
N LEU A 249 16.78 -2.01 -23.83
CA LEU A 249 17.54 -2.50 -24.98
C LEU A 249 18.61 -1.50 -25.45
N MET A 250 18.37 -0.21 -25.27
CA MET A 250 19.35 0.85 -25.55
C MET A 250 20.39 1.03 -24.44
N GLY A 251 20.25 0.33 -23.30
CA GLY A 251 21.14 0.46 -22.15
C GLY A 251 20.85 1.71 -21.29
N GLU A 252 19.72 2.38 -21.55
CA GLU A 252 19.26 3.52 -20.78
C GLU A 252 18.68 3.09 -19.42
N ALA A 253 18.85 3.93 -18.41
CA ALA A 253 18.24 3.71 -17.10
C ALA A 253 16.72 3.89 -17.16
N ALA A 254 15.99 3.15 -16.30
CA ALA A 254 14.55 3.35 -16.18
C ALA A 254 14.26 4.73 -15.54
N PRO A 255 13.26 5.48 -16.02
CA PRO A 255 13.02 6.86 -15.59
C PRO A 255 12.27 6.98 -14.25
N PHE A 256 12.03 5.87 -13.54
CA PHE A 256 11.24 5.81 -12.30
C PHE A 256 12.02 5.14 -11.15
N PRO A 257 13.19 5.67 -10.74
CA PRO A 257 13.99 5.07 -9.67
C PRO A 257 13.26 5.05 -8.32
N GLU A 258 12.34 5.98 -8.07
CA GLU A 258 11.60 6.08 -6.81
C GLU A 258 10.61 4.93 -6.64
N ALA A 259 10.12 4.35 -7.73
CA ALA A 259 9.29 3.15 -7.70
C ALA A 259 10.02 1.98 -7.03
N GLN A 260 11.34 1.88 -7.19
CA GLN A 260 12.15 0.85 -6.54
C GLN A 260 12.15 0.99 -5.02
N GLY A 261 12.15 2.23 -4.51
CA GLY A 261 12.02 2.50 -3.07
C GLY A 261 10.68 2.01 -2.55
N LEU A 262 9.59 2.32 -3.26
CA LEU A 262 8.25 1.85 -2.90
C LEU A 262 8.12 0.32 -2.99
N LEU A 263 8.67 -0.32 -4.01
CA LEU A 263 8.69 -1.79 -4.13
C LEU A 263 9.44 -2.49 -3.00
N SER A 264 10.66 -2.02 -2.75
CA SER A 264 11.54 -2.57 -1.71
C SER A 264 10.88 -2.41 -0.35
N ARG A 265 10.11 -1.32 -0.19
CA ARG A 265 9.20 -1.20 0.92
C ARG A 265 8.16 -2.29 0.83
N LEU A 266 7.22 -2.28 -0.12
CA LEU A 266 6.13 -3.25 -0.27
C LEU A 266 6.55 -4.74 -0.19
N GLY A 267 7.85 -5.05 -0.27
CA GLY A 267 8.37 -6.41 -0.28
C GLY A 267 8.03 -7.10 -1.59
N LEU A 268 7.84 -6.30 -2.65
CA LEU A 268 7.40 -6.74 -3.95
C LEU A 268 8.53 -6.62 -4.95
N GLU A 269 8.70 -7.66 -5.75
CA GLU A 269 9.44 -7.54 -6.99
C GLU A 269 8.58 -6.83 -8.06
N PRO A 270 9.19 -6.16 -9.06
CA PRO A 270 8.46 -5.45 -10.10
C PRO A 270 7.36 -6.25 -10.80
N ALA A 271 7.63 -7.53 -11.07
CA ALA A 271 6.66 -8.41 -11.72
C ALA A 271 5.44 -8.70 -10.82
N GLU A 272 5.66 -8.83 -9.51
CA GLU A 272 4.60 -9.07 -8.53
C GLU A 272 3.74 -7.81 -8.39
N ALA A 273 4.37 -6.63 -8.32
CA ALA A 273 3.68 -5.36 -8.28
C ALA A 273 2.80 -5.13 -9.52
N ASN A 274 3.34 -5.36 -10.73
CA ASN A 274 2.58 -5.28 -11.97
C ASN A 274 1.41 -6.29 -11.99
N GLY A 275 1.64 -7.51 -11.46
CA GLY A 275 0.59 -8.52 -11.31
C GLY A 275 -0.53 -8.09 -10.37
N LEU A 276 -0.20 -7.46 -9.24
CA LEU A 276 -1.16 -6.91 -8.29
C LEU A 276 -1.98 -5.75 -8.87
N VAL A 277 -1.37 -4.89 -9.70
CA VAL A 277 -2.12 -3.87 -10.45
C VAL A 277 -3.09 -4.52 -11.45
N GLY A 278 -2.65 -5.56 -12.17
CA GLY A 278 -3.52 -6.32 -13.06
C GLY A 278 -4.71 -6.96 -12.33
N GLU A 279 -4.47 -7.54 -11.15
CA GLU A 279 -5.51 -8.10 -10.28
C GLU A 279 -6.48 -7.00 -9.77
N ALA A 280 -5.96 -5.84 -9.38
CA ALA A 280 -6.77 -4.69 -9.00
C ALA A 280 -7.71 -4.26 -10.14
N HIS A 281 -7.20 -4.18 -11.38
CA HIS A 281 -8.02 -3.87 -12.56
C HIS A 281 -9.06 -4.96 -12.85
N ALA A 282 -8.70 -6.23 -12.72
CA ALA A 282 -9.63 -7.35 -12.90
C ALA A 282 -10.81 -7.27 -11.92
N ARG A 283 -10.54 -6.92 -10.65
CA ARG A 283 -11.59 -6.67 -9.64
C ARG A 283 -12.48 -5.50 -10.02
N LEU A 284 -11.91 -4.39 -10.50
CA LEU A 284 -12.69 -3.24 -10.95
C LEU A 284 -13.58 -3.59 -12.15
N ARG A 285 -13.10 -4.40 -13.10
CA ARG A 285 -13.92 -4.92 -14.21
C ARG A 285 -15.07 -5.78 -13.71
N GLY A 286 -14.81 -6.69 -12.78
CA GLY A 286 -15.83 -7.54 -12.17
C GLY A 286 -16.93 -6.72 -11.48
N LYS A 287 -16.54 -5.68 -10.73
CA LYS A 287 -17.49 -4.76 -10.08
C LYS A 287 -18.28 -3.90 -11.07
N ALA A 288 -17.67 -3.50 -12.18
CA ALA A 288 -18.37 -2.78 -13.24
C ALA A 288 -19.48 -3.64 -13.86
N GLY A 289 -19.19 -4.91 -14.19
CA GLY A 289 -20.17 -5.83 -14.77
C GLY A 289 -21.31 -6.24 -13.81
N GLN A 290 -21.07 -6.23 -12.50
CA GLN A 290 -22.11 -6.52 -11.50
C GLN A 290 -23.07 -5.35 -11.25
N SER A 291 -22.71 -4.12 -11.63
CA SER A 291 -23.55 -2.94 -11.41
C SER A 291 -24.75 -2.84 -12.36
N GLU A 292 -24.85 -3.72 -13.36
CA GLU A 292 -25.96 -3.80 -14.32
C GLU A 292 -27.01 -4.88 -13.99
N ALA A 293 -26.75 -5.74 -13.00
CA ALA A 293 -27.62 -6.84 -12.58
C ALA A 293 -28.41 -6.50 -11.31
#